data_AF-A0A815T3C2-F1
#
_entry.id   AF-A0A815T3C2-F1
#
_cell.length_a   1.000
_cell.length_b   1.000
_cell.length_c   1.000
_cell.angle_alpha   90.00
_cell.angle_beta   90.00
_cell.angle_gamma   90.00
#
_symmetry.space_group_name_H-M   'P 1'
#
loop_
_entity.id
_entity.type
_entity.pdbx_description
1 polymer ?
#
loop_
_entity_poly.entity_id
_entity_poly.type
_entity_poly.pdbx_seq_one_letter_code
_entity_poly.pdbx_strand_id
1 'polypeptide(L)'
;ESTETDEESKYILQTVNKAIESSITLRAKIKNYLYTLETTIQQFIDIRFIISCQSKSIILFNIDKQDLLIHLLSNAHTSYSYEFFKQWFHSFLLFNDQIDDRKRKDYQDLLQHWSSLITRSHEIMIKIMIDIDGLINAFENKDYQLIFIHHMIKLCFLQGSIYRIISEGLVNVNNELFRDQFKKQFALDCLNISQDKLKQIYNPENPLYYLINIYKETKGTSQLVNDLICLTTNIIQFNINEILRDGFEKPTRTSCIYAILFEDYFKGSLLNQTIIDQLLALWNTWEDEGFRANQLQSWKKFSDEERQIVQRIWNYVSEKAKKQFQIDSLIDKHRREMDEKIQIKEKITKCLDIYCQNACDKQLYFDLFSEIESQFKSEIIRSIKIPDEIQILLPLANRLNPLEKLYAWKTFLAENRTDNTTNLPTTTDSPPRPITDDESLLYDDSQ
;
A
#
# COMPACT_ATOMS: atom_id res chain seq x y z
N GLU A 1 15.57 -57.72 47.08
CA GLU A 1 17.04 -57.83 47.03
C GLU A 1 17.48 -57.65 45.57
N SER A 2 17.99 -56.46 45.21
CA SER A 2 18.55 -56.18 43.87
C SER A 2 19.44 -54.92 43.91
N THR A 3 20.25 -54.79 44.97
CA THR A 3 21.10 -53.61 45.24
C THR A 3 22.58 -53.85 44.97
N GLU A 4 23.03 -55.10 44.76
CA GLU A 4 24.44 -55.42 44.51
C GLU A 4 24.90 -55.17 43.07
N THR A 5 24.03 -55.40 42.07
CA THR A 5 24.36 -55.17 40.65
C THR A 5 24.57 -53.69 40.29
N ASP A 6 24.02 -52.77 41.08
CA ASP A 6 24.13 -51.32 40.84
C ASP A 6 25.41 -50.72 41.45
N GLU A 7 25.81 -51.17 42.64
CA GLU A 7 27.04 -50.71 43.32
C GLU A 7 28.32 -51.24 42.64
N GLU A 8 28.34 -52.50 42.19
CA GLU A 8 29.50 -53.07 41.48
C GLU A 8 29.70 -52.42 40.09
N SER A 9 28.61 -52.21 39.35
CA SER A 9 28.63 -51.49 38.07
C SER A 9 29.11 -50.05 38.24
N LYS A 10 28.67 -49.37 39.31
CA LYS A 10 29.10 -48.02 39.66
C LYS A 10 30.58 -47.95 40.05
N TYR A 11 31.08 -48.93 40.79
CA TYR A 11 32.49 -49.04 41.15
C TYR A 11 33.40 -49.28 39.92
N ILE A 12 32.98 -50.16 39.01
CA ILE A 12 33.68 -50.42 37.75
C ILE A 12 33.72 -49.15 36.90
N LEU A 13 32.59 -48.46 36.74
CA LEU A 13 32.51 -47.19 36.00
C LEU A 13 33.40 -46.11 36.60
N GLN A 14 33.43 -45.97 37.93
CA GLN A 14 34.33 -45.04 38.62
C GLN A 14 35.81 -45.38 38.40
N THR A 15 36.16 -46.66 38.41
CA THR A 15 37.54 -47.11 38.19
C THR A 15 38.00 -46.86 36.76
N VAL A 16 37.14 -47.16 35.78
CA VAL A 16 37.38 -46.86 34.35
C VAL A 16 37.53 -45.35 34.13
N ASN A 17 36.67 -44.54 34.75
CA ASN A 17 36.74 -43.09 34.67
C ASN A 17 38.07 -42.54 35.21
N LYS A 18 38.53 -42.98 36.39
CA LYS A 18 39.82 -42.58 36.96
C LYS A 18 41.01 -42.99 36.09
N ALA A 19 40.97 -44.19 35.51
CA ALA A 19 42.00 -44.67 34.59
C ALA A 19 42.08 -43.78 33.33
N ILE A 20 40.93 -43.36 32.79
CA ILE A 20 40.86 -42.44 31.66
C ILE A 20 41.38 -41.05 32.03
N GLU A 21 41.01 -40.49 33.20
CA GLU A 21 41.49 -39.17 33.67
C GLU A 21 43.02 -39.12 33.77
N SER A 22 43.60 -40.17 34.35
CA SER A 22 45.04 -40.28 34.59
C SER A 22 45.87 -40.46 33.30
N SER A 23 45.25 -40.87 32.19
CA SER A 23 45.95 -41.24 30.95
C SER A 23 45.82 -40.19 29.85
N ILE A 24 46.91 -39.45 29.58
CA ILE A 24 46.99 -38.50 28.46
C ILE A 24 46.78 -39.22 27.12
N THR A 25 47.41 -40.38 26.93
CA THR A 25 47.33 -41.17 25.69
C THR A 25 45.93 -41.67 25.42
N LEU A 26 45.22 -42.16 26.45
CA LEU A 26 43.86 -42.67 26.28
C LEU A 26 42.89 -41.54 25.95
N ARG A 27 43.01 -40.38 26.61
CA ARG A 27 42.23 -39.17 26.29
C ARG A 27 42.47 -38.69 24.86
N ALA A 28 43.72 -38.68 24.39
CA ALA A 28 44.05 -38.32 23.02
C ALA A 28 43.46 -39.31 22.00
N LYS A 29 43.48 -40.62 22.29
CA LYS A 29 42.85 -41.65 21.43
C LYS A 29 41.33 -41.51 21.38
N ILE A 30 40.67 -41.22 22.50
CA ILE A 30 39.22 -41.00 22.56
C ILE A 30 38.84 -39.74 21.79
N LYS A 31 39.60 -38.64 21.96
CA LYS A 31 39.42 -37.43 21.16
C LYS A 31 39.58 -37.74 19.66
N ASN A 32 40.68 -38.36 19.24
CA ASN A 32 40.90 -38.68 17.83
C ASN A 32 39.81 -39.58 17.27
N TYR A 33 39.37 -40.60 18.03
CA TYR A 33 38.28 -41.47 17.63
C TYR A 33 37.01 -40.68 17.31
N LEU A 34 36.56 -39.82 18.23
CA LEU A 34 35.36 -38.99 18.03
C LEU A 34 35.47 -38.03 16.84
N TYR A 35 36.66 -37.51 16.57
CA TYR A 35 36.94 -36.64 15.42
C TYR A 35 37.18 -37.43 14.12
N THR A 36 37.30 -38.76 14.15
CA THR A 36 37.40 -39.59 12.93
C THR A 36 36.08 -40.25 12.54
N LEU A 37 35.01 -40.04 13.32
CA LEU A 37 33.71 -40.62 13.03
C LEU A 37 33.08 -39.95 11.80
N GLU A 38 33.02 -40.68 10.68
CA GLU A 38 32.05 -40.39 9.63
C GLU A 38 30.65 -40.47 10.25
N THR A 39 29.89 -39.38 10.13
CA THR A 39 28.63 -39.25 10.86
C THR A 39 27.47 -39.42 9.89
N THR A 40 26.97 -40.66 9.79
CA THR A 40 25.60 -40.88 9.33
C THR A 40 24.62 -40.31 10.35
N ILE A 41 23.37 -40.09 9.94
CA ILE A 41 22.30 -39.57 10.84
C ILE A 41 22.14 -40.47 12.08
N GLN A 42 22.16 -41.80 11.89
CA GLN A 42 22.00 -42.75 13.00
C GLN A 42 23.16 -42.64 13.99
N GLN A 43 24.40 -42.61 13.48
CA GLN A 43 25.58 -42.41 14.33
C GLN A 43 25.54 -41.06 15.05
N PHE A 44 25.03 -40.01 14.41
CA PHE A 44 24.87 -38.71 15.07
C PHE A 44 23.84 -38.79 16.21
N ILE A 45 22.72 -39.48 16.02
CA ILE A 45 21.71 -39.69 17.08
C ILE A 45 22.32 -40.46 18.26
N ASP A 46 23.11 -41.50 17.99
CA ASP A 46 23.76 -42.30 19.03
C ASP A 46 24.80 -41.46 19.80
N ILE A 47 25.55 -40.60 19.10
CA ILE A 47 26.55 -39.69 19.69
C ILE A 47 25.88 -38.48 20.37
N ARG A 48 24.68 -38.08 19.97
CA ARG A 48 23.95 -36.95 20.58
C ARG A 48 23.73 -37.15 22.07
N PHE A 49 23.43 -38.37 22.50
CA PHE A 49 23.33 -38.71 23.93
C PHE A 49 24.66 -38.53 24.67
N ILE A 50 25.77 -38.87 24.01
CA ILE A 50 27.13 -38.71 24.53
C ILE A 50 27.47 -37.21 24.66
N ILE A 51 27.14 -36.40 23.65
CA ILE A 51 27.36 -34.95 23.63
C ILE A 51 26.50 -34.21 24.68
N SER A 52 25.25 -34.65 24.89
CA SER A 52 24.38 -34.06 25.90
C SER A 52 24.81 -34.36 27.34
N CYS A 53 25.60 -35.44 27.52
CA CYS A 53 26.11 -35.87 28.82
C CYS A 53 27.58 -35.50 29.04
N GLN A 54 28.20 -34.68 28.18
CA GLN A 54 29.63 -34.31 28.29
C GLN A 54 30.01 -33.70 29.65
N SER A 55 29.15 -32.88 30.25
CA SER A 55 29.39 -32.32 31.59
C SER A 55 29.26 -33.34 32.72
N LYS A 56 28.68 -34.51 32.45
CA LYS A 56 28.47 -35.62 33.42
C LYS A 56 29.41 -36.80 33.18
N SER A 57 30.04 -36.86 32.00
CA SER A 57 30.93 -37.95 31.60
C SER A 57 32.38 -37.52 31.68
N ILE A 58 33.07 -38.00 32.71
CA ILE A 58 34.50 -37.80 32.95
C ILE A 58 35.35 -38.12 31.70
N ILE A 59 34.95 -39.12 30.94
CA ILE A 59 35.61 -39.58 29.71
C ILE A 59 35.72 -38.46 28.66
N LEU A 60 34.76 -37.54 28.65
CA LEU A 60 34.63 -36.49 27.65
C LEU A 60 35.04 -35.11 28.16
N PHE A 61 35.50 -35.01 29.42
CA PHE A 61 35.81 -33.75 30.09
C PHE A 61 36.86 -32.90 29.34
N ASN A 62 37.78 -33.55 28.62
CA ASN A 62 38.83 -32.87 27.83
C ASN A 62 38.43 -32.59 26.37
N ILE A 63 37.19 -32.89 25.98
CA ILE A 63 36.72 -32.67 24.62
C ILE A 63 35.94 -31.37 24.61
N ASP A 64 36.48 -30.39 23.89
CA ASP A 64 35.75 -29.17 23.62
C ASP A 64 34.49 -29.50 22.80
N LYS A 65 33.33 -29.21 23.41
CA LYS A 65 32.02 -29.51 22.84
C LYS A 65 31.74 -28.69 21.59
N GLN A 66 32.18 -27.43 21.55
CA GLN A 66 32.01 -26.56 20.40
C GLN A 66 32.85 -27.07 19.22
N ASP A 67 34.13 -27.35 19.45
CA ASP A 67 35.01 -27.90 18.41
C ASP A 67 34.47 -29.22 17.86
N LEU A 68 33.97 -30.10 18.74
CA LEU A 68 33.38 -31.37 18.31
C LEU A 68 32.11 -31.13 17.47
N LEU A 69 31.21 -30.24 17.90
CA LEU A 69 30.00 -29.93 17.17
C LEU A 69 30.29 -29.32 15.79
N ILE A 70 31.27 -28.40 15.70
CA ILE A 70 31.73 -27.80 14.44
C ILE A 70 32.32 -28.88 13.53
N HIS A 71 33.14 -29.78 14.09
CA HIS A 71 33.78 -30.85 13.34
C HIS A 71 32.76 -31.84 12.78
N LEU A 72 31.79 -32.27 13.59
CA LEU A 72 30.70 -33.15 13.15
C LEU A 72 29.83 -32.48 12.08
N LEU A 73 29.53 -31.19 12.27
CA LEU A 73 28.77 -30.41 11.30
C LEU A 73 29.51 -30.28 9.97
N SER A 74 30.83 -30.07 10.00
CA SER A 74 31.64 -29.87 8.80
C SER A 74 31.87 -31.15 8.00
N ASN A 75 31.95 -32.31 8.67
CA ASN A 75 32.27 -33.59 8.02
C ASN A 75 31.04 -34.40 7.60
N ALA A 76 29.82 -33.93 7.85
CA ALA A 76 28.59 -34.60 7.46
C ALA A 76 28.23 -34.45 5.96
N HIS A 77 29.22 -34.39 5.07
CA HIS A 77 29.07 -34.06 3.65
C HIS A 77 28.07 -34.93 2.88
N THR A 78 27.90 -36.19 3.27
CA THR A 78 26.99 -37.16 2.64
C THR A 78 25.62 -37.26 3.33
N SER A 79 25.43 -36.56 4.46
CA SER A 79 24.27 -36.72 5.35
C SER A 79 23.50 -35.42 5.62
N TYR A 80 23.77 -34.33 4.87
CA TYR A 80 23.06 -33.05 4.98
C TYR A 80 21.58 -33.18 4.59
N SER A 81 20.78 -33.60 5.57
CA SER A 81 19.32 -33.67 5.51
C SER A 81 18.72 -32.73 6.56
N TYR A 82 17.45 -32.41 6.38
CA TYR A 82 16.69 -31.67 7.38
C TYR A 82 16.79 -32.30 8.79
N GLU A 83 16.62 -33.62 8.88
CA GLU A 83 16.70 -34.34 10.16
C GLU A 83 18.07 -34.23 10.81
N PHE A 84 19.15 -34.34 10.03
CA PHE A 84 20.50 -34.13 10.56
C PHE A 84 20.63 -32.73 11.20
N PHE A 85 20.25 -31.67 10.49
CA PHE A 85 20.36 -30.31 11.00
C PHE A 85 19.50 -30.06 12.25
N LYS A 86 18.30 -30.65 12.30
CA LYS A 86 17.40 -30.60 13.47
C LYS A 86 18.01 -31.30 14.68
N GLN A 87 18.50 -32.53 14.51
CA GLN A 87 19.15 -33.28 15.59
C GLN A 87 20.41 -32.59 16.09
N TRP A 88 21.21 -32.03 15.17
CA TRP A 88 22.39 -31.26 15.50
C TRP A 88 22.04 -30.03 16.35
N PHE A 89 21.01 -29.29 15.93
CA PHE A 89 20.52 -28.12 16.65
C PHE A 89 20.09 -28.45 18.09
N HIS A 90 19.35 -29.53 18.30
CA HIS A 90 18.97 -29.94 19.65
C HIS A 90 20.16 -30.38 20.52
N SER A 91 21.24 -30.90 19.93
CA SER A 91 22.48 -31.26 20.65
C SER A 91 23.23 -30.02 21.14
N PHE A 92 23.17 -28.96 20.33
CA PHE A 92 23.68 -27.63 20.64
C PHE A 92 22.90 -26.95 21.77
N LEU A 93 21.56 -27.06 21.78
CA LEU A 93 20.73 -26.44 22.83
C LEU A 93 20.95 -26.98 24.25
N LEU A 94 21.43 -28.21 24.39
CA LEU A 94 21.77 -28.83 25.70
C LEU A 94 23.09 -28.28 26.29
N PHE A 95 23.64 -27.21 25.71
CA PHE A 95 24.75 -26.43 26.25
C PHE A 95 24.21 -25.51 27.36
N ASN A 96 23.78 -26.12 28.47
CA ASN A 96 23.10 -25.42 29.56
C ASN A 96 24.13 -24.99 30.62
N ASP A 97 24.62 -23.77 30.48
CA ASP A 97 25.66 -23.20 31.32
C ASP A 97 25.35 -21.70 31.51
N GLN A 98 25.60 -21.16 32.71
CA GLN A 98 25.35 -19.74 33.02
C GLN A 98 25.96 -18.83 31.94
N ILE A 99 25.18 -17.86 31.45
CA ILE A 99 25.57 -16.95 30.37
C ILE A 99 26.73 -16.08 30.85
N ASP A 100 27.83 -16.12 30.10
CA ASP A 100 28.86 -15.09 30.06
C ASP A 100 29.08 -14.62 28.61
N ASP A 101 29.79 -13.51 28.42
CA ASP A 101 30.01 -12.92 27.09
C ASP A 101 30.77 -13.86 26.14
N ARG A 102 31.63 -14.74 26.67
CA ARG A 102 32.40 -15.70 25.87
C ARG A 102 31.48 -16.77 25.30
N LYS A 103 30.63 -17.37 26.13
CA LYS A 103 29.65 -18.39 25.72
C LYS A 103 28.62 -17.82 24.74
N ARG A 104 28.29 -16.54 24.85
CA ARG A 104 27.42 -15.85 23.87
C ARG A 104 28.05 -15.80 22.49
N LYS A 105 29.35 -15.51 22.40
CA LYS A 105 30.10 -15.50 21.14
C LYS A 105 30.20 -16.91 20.56
N ASP A 106 30.54 -17.90 21.40
CA ASP A 106 30.64 -19.30 20.99
C ASP A 106 29.30 -19.83 20.43
N TYR A 107 28.18 -19.45 21.06
CA TYR A 107 26.83 -19.72 20.57
C TYR A 107 26.58 -19.10 19.18
N GLN A 108 26.94 -17.84 18.99
CA GLN A 108 26.75 -17.14 17.71
C GLN A 108 27.61 -17.76 16.60
N ASP A 109 28.85 -18.15 16.90
CA ASP A 109 29.76 -18.78 15.94
C ASP A 109 29.22 -20.16 15.49
N LEU A 110 28.71 -20.97 16.44
CA LEU A 110 28.05 -22.25 16.13
C LEU A 110 26.80 -22.07 15.26
N LEU A 111 25.95 -21.10 15.60
CA LEU A 111 24.74 -20.78 14.85
C LEU A 111 25.06 -20.28 13.44
N GLN A 112 26.11 -19.45 13.31
CA GLN A 112 26.61 -18.97 12.02
C GLN A 112 27.12 -20.13 11.16
N HIS A 113 27.85 -21.09 11.74
CA HIS A 113 28.35 -22.25 11.00
C HIS A 113 27.20 -23.15 10.54
N TRP A 114 26.26 -23.46 11.43
CA TRP A 114 25.06 -24.25 11.13
C TRP A 114 24.22 -23.63 10.01
N SER A 115 23.91 -22.36 10.14
CA SER A 115 23.14 -21.63 9.13
C SER A 115 23.84 -21.54 7.78
N SER A 116 25.17 -21.35 7.75
CA SER A 116 25.93 -21.28 6.50
C SER A 116 25.78 -22.53 5.62
N LEU A 117 25.55 -23.68 6.24
CA LEU A 117 25.33 -24.95 5.55
C LEU A 117 23.88 -25.10 5.09
N ILE A 118 22.92 -24.71 5.93
CA ILE A 118 21.48 -24.70 5.58
C ILE A 118 21.21 -23.79 4.39
N THR A 119 21.85 -22.61 4.35
CA THR A 119 21.67 -21.65 3.26
C THR A 119 22.14 -22.16 1.89
N ARG A 120 22.87 -23.29 1.83
CA ARG A 120 23.26 -23.95 0.57
C ARG A 120 22.10 -24.71 -0.07
N SER A 121 21.09 -25.07 0.70
CA SER A 121 19.92 -25.80 0.21
C SER A 121 18.63 -25.08 0.60
N HIS A 122 17.98 -24.49 -0.39
CA HIS A 122 16.71 -23.80 -0.20
C HIS A 122 15.63 -24.71 0.39
N GLU A 123 15.57 -25.98 -0.05
CA GLU A 123 14.60 -26.95 0.47
C GLU A 123 14.79 -27.21 1.98
N ILE A 124 16.04 -27.34 2.44
CA ILE A 124 16.34 -27.53 3.87
C ILE A 124 15.96 -26.28 4.66
N MET A 125 16.26 -25.09 4.14
CA MET A 125 15.87 -23.83 4.77
C MET A 125 14.35 -23.73 4.92
N ILE A 126 13.57 -24.06 3.87
CA ILE A 126 12.10 -24.08 3.94
C ILE A 126 11.62 -25.05 5.02
N LYS A 127 12.15 -26.29 5.08
CA LYS A 127 11.77 -27.25 6.12
C LYS A 127 12.08 -26.76 7.53
N ILE A 128 13.20 -26.05 7.73
CA ILE A 128 13.54 -25.42 9.00
C ILE A 128 12.57 -24.28 9.35
N MET A 129 12.14 -23.50 8.36
CA MET A 129 11.13 -22.45 8.55
C MET A 129 9.76 -23.01 8.90
N ILE A 130 9.37 -24.16 8.33
CA ILE A 130 8.12 -24.87 8.69
C ILE A 130 8.15 -25.27 10.17
N ASP A 131 9.28 -25.78 10.66
CA ASP A 131 9.43 -26.25 12.04
C ASP A 131 9.94 -25.15 13.02
N ILE A 132 9.97 -23.88 12.60
CA ILE A 132 10.63 -22.80 13.35
C ILE A 132 10.07 -22.62 14.76
N ASP A 133 8.75 -22.75 14.93
CA ASP A 133 8.10 -22.66 16.24
C ASP A 133 8.62 -23.76 17.18
N GLY A 134 8.77 -24.99 16.68
CA GLY A 134 9.31 -26.11 17.43
C GLY A 134 10.76 -25.89 17.85
N LEU A 135 11.57 -25.30 16.97
CA LEU A 135 12.96 -24.96 17.26
C LEU A 135 13.07 -23.82 18.29
N ILE A 136 12.23 -22.79 18.17
CA ILE A 136 12.17 -21.66 19.12
C ILE A 136 11.70 -22.13 20.51
N ASN A 137 10.74 -23.05 20.57
CA ASN A 137 10.22 -23.56 21.84
C ASN A 137 11.17 -24.53 22.54
N ALA A 138 12.20 -25.03 21.86
CA ALA A 138 13.21 -25.90 22.46
C ALA A 138 14.24 -25.14 23.33
N PHE A 139 14.25 -23.80 23.29
CA PHE A 139 15.13 -22.99 24.12
C PHE A 139 14.61 -22.88 25.56
N GLU A 140 15.46 -23.22 26.52
CA GLU A 140 15.21 -22.93 27.94
C GLU A 140 15.58 -21.49 28.31
N ASN A 141 16.55 -20.91 27.60
CA ASN A 141 17.07 -19.57 27.85
C ASN A 141 16.55 -18.55 26.82
N LYS A 142 15.89 -17.49 27.30
CA LYS A 142 15.28 -16.44 26.47
C LYS A 142 16.27 -15.59 25.67
N ASP A 143 17.48 -15.37 26.18
CA ASP A 143 18.47 -14.55 25.48
C ASP A 143 19.00 -15.26 24.24
N TYR A 144 19.31 -16.56 24.36
CA TYR A 144 19.68 -17.39 23.21
C TYR A 144 18.54 -17.57 22.22
N GLN A 145 17.30 -17.72 22.73
CA GLN A 145 16.10 -17.75 21.89
C GLN A 145 15.99 -16.49 21.02
N LEU A 146 16.21 -15.30 21.60
CA LEU A 146 16.13 -14.05 20.86
C LEU A 146 17.24 -13.93 19.81
N ILE A 147 18.49 -14.29 20.16
CA ILE A 147 19.61 -14.31 19.20
C ILE A 147 19.29 -15.23 18.02
N PHE A 148 18.74 -16.43 18.29
CA PHE A 148 18.32 -17.37 17.27
C PHE A 148 17.24 -16.77 16.36
N ILE A 149 16.17 -16.20 16.93
CA ILE A 149 15.10 -15.56 16.17
C ILE A 149 15.67 -14.49 15.23
N HIS A 150 16.47 -13.57 15.75
CA HIS A 150 17.09 -12.51 14.94
C HIS A 150 17.95 -13.07 13.82
N HIS A 151 18.73 -14.10 14.12
CA HIS A 151 19.58 -14.76 13.14
C HIS A 151 18.76 -15.41 12.02
N MET A 152 17.74 -16.19 12.36
CA MET A 152 16.90 -16.87 11.38
C MET A 152 16.14 -15.89 10.50
N ILE A 153 15.61 -14.81 11.09
CA ILE A 153 14.97 -13.74 10.33
C ILE A 153 15.96 -13.14 9.33
N LYS A 154 17.17 -12.77 9.77
CA LYS A 154 18.20 -12.22 8.89
C LYS A 154 18.51 -13.15 7.71
N LEU A 155 18.58 -14.45 7.95
CA LEU A 155 18.80 -15.43 6.88
C LEU A 155 17.68 -15.42 5.84
N CYS A 156 16.41 -15.28 6.26
CA CYS A 156 15.28 -15.21 5.33
C CYS A 156 15.43 -14.05 4.34
N PHE A 157 15.86 -12.88 4.81
CA PHE A 157 16.05 -11.70 3.96
C PHE A 157 17.31 -11.80 3.08
N LEU A 158 18.37 -12.48 3.53
CA LEU A 158 19.59 -12.68 2.75
C LEU A 158 19.43 -13.64 1.56
N GLN A 159 18.41 -14.50 1.56
CA GLN A 159 18.18 -15.51 0.50
C GLN A 159 17.65 -14.93 -0.82
N GLY A 160 17.32 -13.63 -0.88
CA GLY A 160 16.82 -12.95 -2.10
C GLY A 160 15.44 -13.41 -2.59
N SER A 161 14.78 -14.32 -1.87
CA SER A 161 13.48 -14.94 -2.24
C SER A 161 12.49 -14.93 -1.06
N ILE A 162 12.40 -13.78 -0.38
CA ILE A 162 11.63 -13.64 0.87
C ILE A 162 10.17 -14.09 0.75
N TYR A 163 9.48 -13.74 -0.34
CA TYR A 163 8.07 -14.11 -0.53
C TYR A 163 7.87 -15.61 -0.70
N ARG A 164 8.85 -16.31 -1.29
CA ARG A 164 8.85 -17.76 -1.38
C ARG A 164 9.02 -18.41 0.00
N ILE A 165 9.90 -17.85 0.83
CA ILE A 165 10.06 -18.30 2.22
C ILE A 165 8.78 -18.07 3.03
N ILE A 166 8.12 -16.92 2.84
CA ILE A 166 6.83 -16.65 3.48
C ILE A 166 5.78 -17.67 3.03
N SER A 167 5.66 -17.93 1.72
CA SER A 167 4.63 -18.79 1.15
C SER A 167 4.83 -20.28 1.43
N GLU A 168 6.07 -20.77 1.39
CA GLU A 168 6.37 -22.21 1.55
C GLU A 168 6.77 -22.56 2.99
N GLY A 169 7.38 -21.63 3.72
CA GLY A 169 7.99 -21.88 5.03
C GLY A 169 7.24 -21.31 6.22
N LEU A 170 6.72 -20.08 6.12
CA LEU A 170 6.27 -19.32 7.30
C LEU A 170 4.75 -19.19 7.46
N VAL A 171 3.97 -19.84 6.58
CA VAL A 171 2.49 -19.76 6.58
C VAL A 171 1.88 -20.12 7.93
N ASN A 172 2.42 -21.14 8.60
CA ASN A 172 1.85 -21.72 9.83
C ASN A 172 2.53 -21.24 11.13
N VAL A 173 3.33 -20.17 11.07
CA VAL A 173 4.08 -19.68 12.23
C VAL A 173 3.16 -19.00 13.24
N ASN A 174 3.15 -19.53 14.47
CA ASN A 174 2.33 -19.08 15.58
C ASN A 174 3.13 -18.37 16.67
N ASN A 175 4.46 -18.49 16.71
CA ASN A 175 5.27 -17.81 17.73
C ASN A 175 5.22 -16.28 17.59
N GLU A 176 4.60 -15.61 18.56
CA GLU A 176 4.38 -14.15 18.55
C GLU A 176 5.68 -13.35 18.52
N LEU A 177 6.68 -13.75 19.31
CA LEU A 177 7.97 -13.06 19.36
C LEU A 177 8.67 -13.09 18.00
N PHE A 178 8.65 -14.24 17.32
CA PHE A 178 9.18 -14.37 15.97
C PHE A 178 8.43 -13.46 14.99
N ARG A 179 7.09 -13.51 14.96
CA ARG A 179 6.28 -12.66 14.07
C ARG A 179 6.57 -11.18 14.30
N ASP A 180 6.67 -10.75 15.56
CA ASP A 180 6.96 -9.36 15.91
C ASP A 180 8.33 -8.88 15.43
N GLN A 181 9.36 -9.70 15.59
CA GLN A 181 10.69 -9.37 15.08
C GLN A 181 10.73 -9.43 13.55
N PHE A 182 10.01 -10.37 12.93
CA PHE A 182 9.93 -10.49 11.48
C PHE A 182 9.27 -9.25 10.85
N LYS A 183 8.16 -8.76 11.42
CA LYS A 183 7.50 -7.51 11.00
C LYS A 183 8.46 -6.32 11.03
N LYS A 184 9.27 -6.20 12.08
CA LYS A 184 10.25 -5.11 12.20
C LYS A 184 11.29 -5.17 11.08
N GLN A 185 11.84 -6.35 10.79
CA GLN A 185 12.80 -6.51 9.70
C GLN A 185 12.15 -6.28 8.33
N PHE A 186 10.93 -6.78 8.12
CA PHE A 186 10.17 -6.59 6.89
C PHE A 186 9.90 -5.11 6.60
N ALA A 187 9.57 -4.32 7.62
CA ALA A 187 9.39 -2.88 7.47
C ALA A 187 10.66 -2.17 6.96
N LEU A 188 11.84 -2.59 7.44
CA LEU A 188 13.12 -2.00 7.06
C LEU A 188 13.52 -2.39 5.63
N ASP A 189 13.39 -3.68 5.28
CA ASP A 189 13.94 -4.23 4.05
C ASP A 189 12.97 -4.18 2.86
N CYS A 190 11.65 -4.25 3.11
CA CYS A 190 10.64 -4.36 2.05
C CYS A 190 9.75 -3.13 1.90
N LEU A 191 9.57 -2.32 2.96
CA LEU A 191 8.63 -1.19 2.92
C LEU A 191 9.28 0.17 2.63
N ASN A 192 10.58 0.20 2.32
CA ASN A 192 11.29 1.41 1.90
C ASN A 192 11.03 1.74 0.41
N ILE A 193 9.76 1.94 0.06
CA ILE A 193 9.30 2.32 -1.28
C ILE A 193 8.39 3.54 -1.22
N SER A 194 8.25 4.25 -2.35
CA SER A 194 7.44 5.48 -2.38
C SER A 194 5.94 5.19 -2.19
N GLN A 195 5.21 6.18 -1.66
CA GLN A 195 3.76 6.11 -1.49
C GLN A 195 3.02 5.81 -2.81
N ASP A 196 3.47 6.41 -3.92
CA ASP A 196 2.88 6.17 -5.24
C ASP A 196 2.99 4.70 -5.66
N LYS A 197 4.11 4.03 -5.36
CA LYS A 197 4.29 2.61 -5.63
C LYS A 197 3.45 1.73 -4.70
N LEU A 198 3.38 2.09 -3.40
CA LEU A 198 2.54 1.38 -2.42
C LEU A 198 1.05 1.43 -2.77
N LYS A 199 0.59 2.51 -3.40
CA LYS A 199 -0.79 2.66 -3.88
C LYS A 199 -1.09 1.84 -5.14
N GLN A 200 -0.08 1.36 -5.86
CA GLN A 200 -0.27 0.49 -7.02
C GLN A 200 -0.31 -0.97 -6.57
N ILE A 201 -1.47 -1.44 -6.11
CA ILE A 201 -1.63 -2.79 -5.51
C ILE A 201 -1.25 -3.92 -6.48
N TYR A 202 -1.43 -3.70 -7.78
CA TYR A 202 -1.11 -4.66 -8.84
C TYR A 202 0.33 -4.55 -9.36
N ASN A 203 1.15 -3.66 -8.81
CA ASN A 203 2.54 -3.50 -9.22
C ASN A 203 3.42 -4.57 -8.55
N PRO A 204 4.21 -5.36 -9.30
CA PRO A 204 5.15 -6.33 -8.73
C PRO A 204 6.20 -5.73 -7.78
N GLU A 205 6.51 -4.44 -7.89
CA GLU A 205 7.39 -3.75 -6.94
C GLU A 205 6.72 -3.48 -5.57
N ASN A 206 5.39 -3.60 -5.50
CA ASN A 206 4.64 -3.40 -4.27
C ASN A 206 4.61 -4.71 -3.45
N PRO A 207 5.11 -4.73 -2.20
CA PRO A 207 5.06 -5.90 -1.34
C PRO A 207 3.65 -6.48 -1.15
N LEU A 208 2.61 -5.64 -1.18
CA LEU A 208 1.22 -6.10 -1.09
C LEU A 208 0.85 -7.05 -2.23
N TYR A 209 1.39 -6.88 -3.44
CA TYR A 209 1.09 -7.75 -4.57
C TYR A 209 1.37 -9.22 -4.23
N TYR A 210 2.56 -9.50 -3.69
CA TYR A 210 2.93 -10.85 -3.29
C TYR A 210 2.17 -11.33 -2.06
N LEU A 211 2.02 -10.48 -1.04
CA LEU A 211 1.30 -10.84 0.18
C LEU A 211 -0.16 -11.19 -0.08
N ILE A 212 -0.84 -10.49 -0.99
CA ILE A 212 -2.22 -10.78 -1.39
C ILE A 212 -2.31 -12.11 -2.13
N ASN A 213 -1.35 -12.44 -2.98
CA ASN A 213 -1.33 -13.73 -3.66
C ASN A 213 -1.17 -14.87 -2.65
N ILE A 214 -0.26 -14.74 -1.69
CA ILE A 214 -0.06 -15.71 -0.60
C ILE A 214 -1.33 -15.82 0.27
N TYR A 215 -1.97 -14.69 0.58
CA TYR A 215 -3.23 -14.68 1.32
C TYR A 215 -4.32 -15.48 0.59
N LYS A 216 -4.44 -15.31 -0.73
CA LYS A 216 -5.41 -16.05 -1.56
C LYS A 216 -5.12 -17.54 -1.60
N GLU A 217 -3.84 -17.93 -1.77
CA GLU A 217 -3.41 -19.33 -1.77
C GLU A 217 -3.68 -20.02 -0.42
N THR A 218 -3.43 -19.31 0.68
CA THR A 218 -3.63 -19.81 2.05
C THR A 218 -5.06 -19.64 2.56
N LYS A 219 -5.95 -19.01 1.78
CA LYS A 219 -7.33 -18.66 2.18
C LYS A 219 -7.39 -17.82 3.48
N GLY A 220 -6.38 -16.98 3.71
CA GLY A 220 -6.30 -16.08 4.86
C GLY A 220 -6.03 -16.73 6.22
N THR A 221 -5.60 -17.99 6.25
CA THR A 221 -5.31 -18.70 7.50
C THR A 221 -3.98 -18.29 8.15
N SER A 222 -3.05 -17.73 7.37
CA SER A 222 -1.73 -17.35 7.86
C SER A 222 -1.75 -16.06 8.68
N GLN A 223 -1.49 -16.17 9.98
CA GLN A 223 -1.39 -15.01 10.87
C GLN A 223 -0.26 -14.06 10.47
N LEU A 224 0.91 -14.59 10.10
CA LEU A 224 2.05 -13.77 9.67
C LEU A 224 1.71 -12.97 8.40
N VAL A 225 1.07 -13.59 7.41
CA VAL A 225 0.70 -12.86 6.17
C VAL A 225 -0.31 -11.76 6.47
N ASN A 226 -1.30 -12.03 7.32
CA ASN A 226 -2.27 -11.03 7.78
C ASN A 226 -1.57 -9.86 8.48
N ASP A 227 -0.65 -10.16 9.41
CA ASP A 227 0.16 -9.17 10.11
C ASP A 227 0.96 -8.27 9.15
N LEU A 228 1.55 -8.86 8.10
CA LEU A 228 2.34 -8.13 7.10
C LEU A 228 1.46 -7.29 6.16
N ILE A 229 0.27 -7.77 5.79
CA ILE A 229 -0.72 -6.97 5.03
C ILE A 229 -1.18 -5.78 5.87
N CYS A 230 -1.50 -6.00 7.15
CA CYS A 230 -1.87 -4.92 8.08
C CYS A 230 -0.74 -3.91 8.23
N LEU A 231 0.50 -4.37 8.43
CA LEU A 231 1.67 -3.50 8.52
C LEU A 231 1.84 -2.64 7.25
N THR A 232 1.73 -3.26 6.08
CA THR A 232 1.93 -2.57 4.80
C THR A 232 0.79 -1.61 4.48
N THR A 233 -0.45 -1.93 4.86
CA THR A 233 -1.59 -1.02 4.66
C THR A 233 -1.57 0.18 5.61
N ASN A 234 -1.07 0.02 6.83
CA ASN A 234 -1.00 1.11 7.82
C ASN A 234 -0.05 2.25 7.40
N ILE A 235 0.89 2.00 6.50
CA ILE A 235 1.81 3.04 6.00
C ILE A 235 1.26 3.76 4.76
N ILE A 236 0.19 3.27 4.14
CA ILE A 236 -0.42 3.90 2.97
C ILE A 236 -1.24 5.11 3.43
N GLN A 237 -0.96 6.27 2.83
CA GLN A 237 -1.67 7.50 3.16
C GLN A 237 -2.40 8.06 1.94
N PHE A 238 -3.70 8.31 2.08
CA PHE A 238 -4.50 9.01 1.08
C PHE A 238 -4.81 10.42 1.55
N ASN A 239 -4.63 11.39 0.65
CA ASN A 239 -5.19 12.72 0.85
C ASN A 239 -6.65 12.76 0.33
N ILE A 240 -7.40 13.75 0.80
CA ILE A 240 -8.82 13.90 0.47
C ILE A 240 -9.07 14.06 -1.04
N ASN A 241 -8.13 14.67 -1.78
CA ASN A 241 -8.25 14.86 -3.22
C ASN A 241 -8.09 13.54 -3.99
N GLU A 242 -7.22 12.64 -3.53
CA GLU A 242 -7.08 11.30 -4.09
C GLU A 242 -8.36 10.48 -3.86
N ILE A 243 -8.95 10.60 -2.67
CA ILE A 243 -10.22 9.95 -2.34
C ILE A 243 -11.37 10.49 -3.18
N LEU A 244 -11.47 11.81 -3.32
CA LEU A 244 -12.44 12.44 -4.20
C LEU A 244 -12.24 12.01 -5.66
N ARG A 245 -10.99 11.96 -6.11
CA ARG A 245 -10.67 11.55 -7.47
C ARG A 245 -11.12 10.12 -7.74
N ASP A 246 -10.69 9.15 -6.93
CA ASP A 246 -10.97 7.74 -7.21
C ASP A 246 -12.39 7.32 -6.77
N GLY A 247 -12.97 8.01 -5.79
CA GLY A 247 -14.31 7.78 -5.27
C GLY A 247 -15.43 8.47 -6.06
N PHE A 248 -15.10 9.50 -6.84
CA PHE A 248 -16.09 10.25 -7.60
C PHE A 248 -15.58 10.74 -8.96
N GLU A 249 -14.48 11.51 -9.06
CA GLU A 249 -14.18 12.26 -10.30
C GLU A 249 -13.63 11.40 -11.47
N LYS A 250 -12.89 10.33 -11.16
CA LYS A 250 -12.28 9.36 -12.08
C LYS A 250 -12.39 7.94 -11.51
N PRO A 251 -13.62 7.42 -11.35
CA PRO A 251 -13.87 6.16 -10.66
C PRO A 251 -13.40 4.98 -11.53
N THR A 252 -12.59 4.09 -10.95
CA THR A 252 -12.13 2.88 -11.64
C THR A 252 -11.98 1.70 -10.68
N ARG A 253 -12.30 0.49 -11.15
CA ARG A 253 -12.11 -0.77 -10.40
C ARG A 253 -10.65 -1.08 -10.12
N THR A 254 -9.73 -0.52 -10.91
CA THR A 254 -8.30 -0.72 -10.75
C THR A 254 -7.67 0.25 -9.75
N SER A 255 -8.44 1.20 -9.21
CA SER A 255 -7.93 2.14 -8.21
C SER A 255 -7.62 1.43 -6.90
N CYS A 256 -6.61 1.95 -6.20
CA CYS A 256 -6.24 1.47 -4.87
C CYS A 256 -7.41 1.54 -3.90
N ILE A 257 -8.13 2.67 -3.91
CA ILE A 257 -9.28 2.93 -3.04
C ILE A 257 -10.41 1.92 -3.30
N TYR A 258 -10.73 1.64 -4.57
CA TYR A 258 -11.75 0.63 -4.88
C TYR A 258 -11.36 -0.75 -4.36
N ALA A 259 -10.12 -1.17 -4.59
CA ALA A 259 -9.62 -2.44 -4.08
C ALA A 259 -9.68 -2.49 -2.54
N ILE A 260 -9.25 -1.44 -1.83
CA ILE A 260 -9.30 -1.37 -0.36
C ILE A 260 -10.74 -1.43 0.19
N LEU A 261 -11.71 -0.87 -0.53
CA LEU A 261 -13.11 -0.89 -0.09
C LEU A 261 -13.77 -2.26 -0.25
N PHE A 262 -13.43 -3.01 -1.30
CA PHE A 262 -14.22 -4.17 -1.71
C PHE A 262 -13.52 -5.52 -1.61
N GLU A 263 -12.20 -5.56 -1.59
CA GLU A 263 -11.45 -6.82 -1.51
C GLU A 263 -11.41 -7.37 -0.08
N ASP A 264 -11.57 -8.68 0.06
CA ASP A 264 -11.78 -9.34 1.36
C ASP A 264 -10.63 -9.13 2.35
N TYR A 265 -9.38 -9.11 1.87
CA TYR A 265 -8.18 -8.95 2.70
C TYR A 265 -8.02 -7.56 3.30
N PHE A 266 -8.77 -6.56 2.82
CA PHE A 266 -8.77 -5.21 3.41
C PHE A 266 -9.99 -4.93 4.29
N LYS A 267 -10.99 -5.83 4.31
CA LYS A 267 -12.20 -5.64 5.11
C LYS A 267 -11.85 -5.51 6.59
N GLY A 268 -12.30 -4.42 7.20
CA GLY A 268 -12.06 -4.15 8.63
C GLY A 268 -10.65 -3.62 8.95
N SER A 269 -9.79 -3.40 7.97
CA SER A 269 -8.52 -2.73 8.18
C SER A 269 -8.71 -1.26 8.58
N LEU A 270 -7.74 -0.69 9.31
CA LEU A 270 -7.74 0.73 9.68
C LEU A 270 -7.76 1.64 8.44
N LEU A 271 -7.08 1.23 7.36
CA LEU A 271 -7.06 1.95 6.09
C LEU A 271 -8.45 1.97 5.44
N ASN A 272 -9.15 0.85 5.42
CA ASN A 272 -10.54 0.77 4.95
C ASN A 272 -11.45 1.72 5.73
N GLN A 273 -11.35 1.72 7.07
CA GLN A 273 -12.11 2.66 7.90
C GLN A 273 -11.76 4.12 7.62
N THR A 274 -10.47 4.43 7.48
CA THR A 274 -9.98 5.79 7.20
C THR A 274 -10.55 6.32 5.87
N ILE A 275 -10.58 5.48 4.83
CA ILE A 275 -11.17 5.85 3.54
C ILE A 275 -12.68 6.09 3.68
N ILE A 276 -13.40 5.22 4.41
CA ILE A 276 -14.84 5.40 4.67
C ILE A 276 -15.09 6.74 5.38
N ASP A 277 -14.32 7.06 6.43
CA ASP A 277 -14.48 8.28 7.20
C ASP A 277 -14.22 9.54 6.34
N GLN A 278 -13.22 9.50 5.46
CA GLN A 278 -12.95 10.60 4.52
C GLN A 278 -14.04 10.72 3.45
N LEU A 279 -14.58 9.62 2.93
CA LEU A 279 -15.73 9.64 2.03
C LEU A 279 -16.98 10.21 2.73
N LEU A 280 -17.19 9.90 4.01
CA LEU A 280 -18.27 10.49 4.79
C LEU A 280 -18.09 12.00 4.99
N ALA A 281 -16.87 12.47 5.20
CA ALA A 281 -16.58 13.90 5.26
C ALA A 281 -16.90 14.61 3.93
N LEU A 282 -16.57 13.98 2.80
CA LEU A 282 -16.95 14.49 1.47
C LEU A 282 -18.48 14.55 1.31
N TRP A 283 -19.19 13.50 1.74
CA TRP A 283 -20.66 13.49 1.69
C TRP A 283 -21.28 14.65 2.46
N ASN A 284 -20.85 14.86 3.72
CA ASN A 284 -21.38 15.95 4.55
C ASN A 284 -21.10 17.32 3.90
N THR A 285 -19.91 17.48 3.31
CA THR A 285 -19.56 18.70 2.56
C THR A 285 -20.51 18.92 1.38
N TRP A 286 -20.83 17.88 0.61
CA TRP A 286 -21.80 17.99 -0.49
C TRP A 286 -23.23 18.23 -0.02
N GLU A 287 -23.62 17.70 1.13
CA GLU A 287 -24.96 17.93 1.69
C GLU A 287 -25.14 19.40 2.14
N ASP A 288 -24.13 19.95 2.82
CA ASP A 288 -24.13 21.28 3.41
C ASP A 288 -23.80 22.38 2.38
N GLU A 289 -22.71 22.22 1.63
CA GLU A 289 -22.19 23.23 0.71
C GLU A 289 -22.61 22.95 -0.74
N GLY A 290 -22.75 21.68 -1.12
CA GLY A 290 -23.08 21.27 -2.49
C GLY A 290 -21.87 20.84 -3.31
N PHE A 291 -22.14 20.43 -4.56
CA PHE A 291 -21.10 20.04 -5.50
C PHE A 291 -20.44 21.25 -6.16
N ARG A 292 -19.20 21.05 -6.60
CA ARG A 292 -18.57 21.94 -7.58
C ARG A 292 -19.13 21.68 -8.97
N ALA A 293 -19.13 22.71 -9.81
CA ALA A 293 -19.64 22.60 -11.17
C ALA A 293 -18.89 21.56 -12.03
N ASN A 294 -17.57 21.46 -11.87
CA ASN A 294 -16.76 20.45 -12.57
C ASN A 294 -17.16 19.02 -12.15
N GLN A 295 -17.51 18.79 -10.88
CA GLN A 295 -17.99 17.50 -10.38
C GLN A 295 -19.33 17.12 -11.00
N LEU A 296 -20.28 18.07 -11.09
CA LEU A 296 -21.55 17.84 -11.80
C LEU A 296 -21.33 17.57 -13.30
N GLN A 297 -20.37 18.26 -13.91
CA GLN A 297 -20.03 18.03 -15.31
C GLN A 297 -19.40 16.65 -15.53
N SER A 298 -18.54 16.19 -14.63
CA SER A 298 -17.97 14.84 -14.65
C SER A 298 -19.07 13.79 -14.59
N TRP A 299 -20.04 13.92 -13.68
CA TRP A 299 -21.18 13.00 -13.59
C TRP A 299 -21.97 12.87 -14.90
N LYS A 300 -22.18 13.99 -15.61
CA LYS A 300 -22.84 13.99 -16.93
C LYS A 300 -22.06 13.17 -17.97
N LYS A 301 -20.73 13.19 -17.88
CA LYS A 301 -19.82 12.55 -18.84
C LYS A 301 -19.51 11.09 -18.51
N PHE A 302 -19.80 10.63 -17.29
CA PHE A 302 -19.56 9.25 -16.90
C PHE A 302 -20.29 8.27 -17.80
N SER A 303 -19.57 7.22 -18.16
CA SER A 303 -20.11 5.97 -18.70
C SER A 303 -20.98 5.26 -17.66
N ASP A 304 -21.78 4.29 -18.13
CA ASP A 304 -22.61 3.49 -17.23
C ASP A 304 -21.77 2.69 -16.23
N GLU A 305 -20.57 2.22 -16.62
CA GLU A 305 -19.65 1.53 -15.72
C GLU A 305 -19.12 2.45 -14.62
N GLU A 306 -18.68 3.66 -14.97
CA GLU A 306 -18.21 4.65 -13.98
C GLU A 306 -19.31 5.02 -12.98
N ARG A 307 -20.55 5.20 -13.45
CA ARG A 307 -21.70 5.45 -12.56
C ARG A 307 -21.96 4.28 -11.62
N GLN A 308 -21.90 3.05 -12.10
CA GLN A 308 -22.05 1.86 -11.25
C GLN A 308 -20.94 1.77 -10.19
N ILE A 309 -19.70 2.13 -10.53
CA ILE A 309 -18.59 2.15 -9.57
C ILE A 309 -18.86 3.17 -8.47
N VAL A 310 -19.23 4.40 -8.84
CA VAL A 310 -19.57 5.46 -7.88
C VAL A 310 -20.74 5.02 -6.99
N GLN A 311 -21.85 4.56 -7.58
CA GLN A 311 -23.00 4.07 -6.83
C GLN A 311 -22.62 2.95 -5.86
N ARG A 312 -21.78 1.99 -6.29
CA ARG A 312 -21.31 0.91 -5.43
C ARG A 312 -20.50 1.43 -4.24
N ILE A 313 -19.58 2.36 -4.47
CA ILE A 313 -18.79 3.01 -3.41
C ILE A 313 -19.73 3.68 -2.40
N TRP A 314 -20.63 4.54 -2.87
CA TRP A 314 -21.49 5.29 -1.96
C TRP A 314 -22.57 4.45 -1.28
N ASN A 315 -23.06 3.39 -1.92
CA ASN A 315 -23.92 2.40 -1.26
C ASN A 315 -23.17 1.68 -0.13
N TYR A 316 -21.90 1.32 -0.35
CA TYR A 316 -21.08 0.70 0.68
C TYR A 316 -20.82 1.64 1.87
N VAL A 317 -20.48 2.91 1.60
CA VAL A 317 -20.32 3.92 2.65
C VAL A 317 -21.65 4.16 3.39
N SER A 318 -22.77 4.18 2.67
CA SER A 318 -24.14 4.29 3.21
C SER A 318 -24.47 3.16 4.18
N GLU A 319 -24.20 1.91 3.78
CA GLU A 319 -24.36 0.72 4.63
C GLU A 319 -23.51 0.81 5.91
N LYS A 320 -22.24 1.21 5.78
CA LYS A 320 -21.32 1.34 6.92
C LYS A 320 -21.72 2.45 7.89
N ALA A 321 -22.19 3.57 7.37
CA ALA A 321 -22.66 4.70 8.19
C ALA A 321 -24.08 4.52 8.73
N LYS A 322 -24.81 3.46 8.30
CA LYS A 322 -26.24 3.25 8.61
C LYS A 322 -27.10 4.47 8.27
N LYS A 323 -26.74 5.16 7.19
CA LYS A 323 -27.45 6.33 6.66
C LYS A 323 -27.73 6.09 5.20
N GLN A 324 -28.92 6.43 4.71
CA GLN A 324 -29.24 6.26 3.29
C GLN A 324 -28.68 7.43 2.48
N PHE A 325 -27.73 7.16 1.58
CA PHE A 325 -27.19 8.16 0.67
C PHE A 325 -27.88 8.06 -0.68
N GLN A 326 -28.46 9.17 -1.15
CA GLN A 326 -29.10 9.27 -2.46
C GLN A 326 -28.27 10.19 -3.35
N ILE A 327 -27.13 9.69 -3.82
CA ILE A 327 -26.17 10.51 -4.59
C ILE A 327 -26.81 11.09 -5.86
N ASP A 328 -27.60 10.28 -6.58
CA ASP A 328 -28.30 10.72 -7.80
C ASP A 328 -29.27 11.88 -7.52
N SER A 329 -30.04 11.77 -6.43
CA SER A 329 -30.99 12.81 -5.99
C SER A 329 -30.27 14.10 -5.61
N LEU A 330 -29.15 13.99 -4.89
CA LEU A 330 -28.36 15.15 -4.48
C LEU A 330 -27.73 15.85 -5.69
N ILE A 331 -27.20 15.08 -6.64
CA ILE A 331 -26.66 15.59 -7.90
C ILE A 331 -27.76 16.28 -8.72
N ASP A 332 -28.93 15.66 -8.87
CA ASP A 332 -30.05 16.25 -9.63
C ASP A 332 -30.60 17.52 -8.98
N LYS A 333 -30.59 17.61 -7.65
CA LYS A 333 -30.92 18.85 -6.92
C LYS A 333 -29.94 19.96 -7.28
N HIS A 334 -28.65 19.72 -7.12
CA HIS A 334 -27.61 20.73 -7.38
C HIS A 334 -27.45 21.08 -8.86
N ARG A 335 -27.76 20.14 -9.75
CA ARG A 335 -27.84 20.39 -11.18
C ARG A 335 -28.95 21.36 -11.51
N ARG A 336 -30.16 21.17 -10.97
CA ARG A 336 -31.27 22.11 -11.15
C ARG A 336 -30.92 23.50 -10.64
N GLU A 337 -30.29 23.60 -9.47
CA GLU A 337 -29.78 24.87 -8.94
C GLU A 337 -28.78 25.54 -9.88
N MET A 338 -27.86 24.77 -10.47
CA MET A 338 -26.90 25.28 -11.45
C MET A 338 -27.58 25.72 -12.76
N ASP A 339 -28.49 24.91 -13.30
CA ASP A 339 -29.22 25.19 -14.53
C ASP A 339 -30.11 26.44 -14.38
N GLU A 340 -30.76 26.64 -13.23
CA GLU A 340 -31.53 27.85 -12.92
C GLU A 340 -30.66 29.11 -12.99
N LYS A 341 -29.47 29.07 -12.40
CA LYS A 341 -28.55 30.21 -12.42
C LYS A 341 -28.02 30.50 -13.82
N ILE A 342 -27.72 29.47 -14.60
CA ILE A 342 -27.35 29.61 -16.02
C ILE A 342 -28.50 30.23 -16.82
N GLN A 343 -29.74 29.76 -16.61
CA GLN A 343 -30.91 30.32 -17.29
C GLN A 343 -31.17 31.78 -16.94
N ILE A 344 -30.96 32.19 -15.69
CA ILE A 344 -31.08 33.60 -15.28
C ILE A 344 -30.06 34.45 -16.04
N LYS A 345 -28.79 34.01 -16.07
CA LYS A 345 -27.74 34.66 -16.86
C LYS A 345 -28.17 34.78 -18.32
N GLU A 346 -28.47 33.67 -18.99
CA GLU A 346 -28.80 33.65 -20.42
C GLU A 346 -29.99 34.55 -20.77
N LYS A 347 -31.06 34.53 -19.95
CA LYS A 347 -32.23 35.38 -20.15
C LYS A 347 -31.90 36.86 -20.04
N ILE A 348 -31.12 37.25 -19.04
CA ILE A 348 -30.81 38.67 -18.82
C ILE A 348 -29.80 39.16 -19.86
N THR A 349 -28.75 38.37 -20.16
CA THR A 349 -27.81 38.68 -21.25
C THR A 349 -28.55 38.93 -22.56
N LYS A 350 -29.47 38.03 -22.92
CA LYS A 350 -30.30 38.19 -24.12
C LYS A 350 -31.13 39.49 -24.10
N CYS A 351 -31.73 39.82 -22.96
CA CYS A 351 -32.51 41.05 -22.82
C CYS A 351 -31.64 42.30 -23.01
N LEU A 352 -30.46 42.33 -22.38
CA LEU A 352 -29.52 43.44 -22.50
C LEU A 352 -29.02 43.62 -23.94
N ASP A 353 -28.79 42.53 -24.66
CA ASP A 353 -28.33 42.58 -26.06
C ASP A 353 -29.38 43.05 -27.05
N ILE A 354 -30.65 42.74 -26.81
CA ILE A 354 -31.75 43.15 -27.68
C ILE A 354 -32.17 44.59 -27.40
N TYR A 355 -32.36 44.94 -26.12
CA TYR A 355 -33.08 46.14 -25.70
C TYR A 355 -32.19 47.26 -25.16
N CYS A 356 -30.96 46.94 -24.73
CA CYS A 356 -30.12 47.86 -23.97
C CYS A 356 -28.78 48.15 -24.68
N GLN A 357 -28.74 48.09 -26.02
CA GLN A 357 -27.49 48.27 -26.79
C GLN A 357 -26.76 49.58 -26.47
N ASN A 358 -27.50 50.65 -26.16
CA ASN A 358 -26.96 51.98 -25.86
C ASN A 358 -26.99 52.33 -24.37
N ALA A 359 -27.27 51.37 -23.48
CA ALA A 359 -27.33 51.63 -22.05
C ALA A 359 -25.92 51.88 -21.48
N CYS A 360 -25.75 52.94 -20.70
CA CYS A 360 -24.45 53.37 -20.16
C CYS A 360 -23.87 52.38 -19.14
N ASP A 361 -24.71 51.58 -18.50
CA ASP A 361 -24.38 50.57 -17.49
C ASP A 361 -24.29 49.15 -18.08
N LYS A 362 -24.46 48.97 -19.41
CA LYS A 362 -24.42 47.65 -20.05
C LYS A 362 -23.17 46.86 -19.67
N GLN A 363 -21.99 47.49 -19.76
CA GLN A 363 -20.71 46.82 -19.52
C GLN A 363 -20.58 46.27 -18.09
N LEU A 364 -21.07 47.02 -17.09
CA LEU A 364 -21.07 46.59 -15.68
C LEU A 364 -21.77 45.23 -15.51
N TYR A 365 -22.92 45.04 -16.16
CA TYR A 365 -23.64 43.76 -16.09
C TYR A 365 -22.90 42.62 -16.81
N PHE A 366 -22.21 42.89 -17.92
CA PHE A 366 -21.38 41.89 -18.59
C PHE A 366 -20.17 41.47 -17.75
N ASP A 367 -19.57 42.41 -17.02
CA ASP A 367 -18.49 42.11 -16.09
C ASP A 367 -18.99 41.21 -14.95
N LEU A 368 -20.16 41.52 -14.37
CA LEU A 368 -20.81 40.66 -13.35
C LEU A 368 -21.15 39.26 -13.91
N PHE A 369 -21.62 39.14 -15.15
CA PHE A 369 -21.85 37.83 -15.77
C PHE A 369 -20.57 37.03 -16.03
N SER A 370 -19.48 37.73 -16.34
CA SER A 370 -18.16 37.13 -16.52
C SER A 370 -17.60 36.63 -15.20
N GLU A 371 -17.82 37.36 -14.11
CA GLU A 371 -17.48 36.92 -12.75
C GLU A 371 -18.25 35.67 -12.35
N ILE A 372 -19.58 35.64 -12.55
CA ILE A 372 -20.40 34.43 -12.32
C ILE A 372 -19.88 33.25 -13.14
N GLU A 373 -19.46 33.47 -14.38
CA GLU A 373 -18.90 32.40 -15.23
C GLU A 373 -17.56 31.88 -14.73
N SER A 374 -16.72 32.76 -14.20
CA SER A 374 -15.46 32.38 -13.54
C SER A 374 -15.74 31.55 -12.28
N GLN A 375 -16.72 31.95 -11.48
CA GLN A 375 -17.13 31.22 -10.28
C GLN A 375 -17.68 29.83 -10.63
N PHE A 376 -18.47 29.70 -11.70
CA PHE A 376 -18.91 28.39 -12.20
C PHE A 376 -17.77 27.47 -12.64
N LYS A 377 -16.55 27.95 -12.88
CA LYS A 377 -15.42 27.09 -13.24
C LYS A 377 -14.70 26.53 -12.02
N SER A 378 -14.81 27.17 -10.85
CA SER A 378 -13.91 26.91 -9.71
C SER A 378 -14.61 26.72 -8.37
N GLU A 379 -15.83 27.24 -8.20
CA GLU A 379 -16.53 27.28 -6.92
C GLU A 379 -17.61 26.20 -6.74
N ILE A 380 -18.09 26.11 -5.50
CA ILE A 380 -19.20 25.26 -5.08
C ILE A 380 -20.52 25.93 -5.51
N ILE A 381 -21.46 25.16 -6.06
CA ILE A 381 -22.65 25.73 -6.70
C ILE A 381 -23.49 26.57 -5.72
N ARG A 382 -23.63 26.20 -4.45
CA ARG A 382 -24.40 27.02 -3.50
C ARG A 382 -23.70 28.32 -3.12
N SER A 383 -22.36 28.42 -3.18
CA SER A 383 -21.64 29.66 -2.84
C SER A 383 -21.83 30.75 -3.90
N ILE A 384 -22.03 30.34 -5.16
CA ILE A 384 -22.25 31.25 -6.29
C ILE A 384 -23.58 31.99 -6.08
N LYS A 385 -23.53 33.26 -5.69
CA LYS A 385 -24.72 34.11 -5.58
C LYS A 385 -24.91 34.89 -6.87
N ILE A 386 -26.16 34.98 -7.32
CA ILE A 386 -26.50 35.97 -8.35
C ILE A 386 -26.54 37.33 -7.64
N PRO A 387 -25.75 38.33 -8.09
CA PRO A 387 -25.79 39.67 -7.52
C PRO A 387 -27.21 40.24 -7.59
N ASP A 388 -27.60 41.00 -6.57
CA ASP A 388 -28.95 41.58 -6.46
C ASP A 388 -29.25 42.50 -7.66
N GLU A 389 -28.22 43.18 -8.18
CA GLU A 389 -28.28 44.01 -9.38
C GLU A 389 -28.76 43.23 -10.61
N ILE A 390 -28.27 41.99 -10.77
CA ILE A 390 -28.73 41.10 -11.84
C ILE A 390 -30.14 40.58 -11.52
N GLN A 391 -30.40 40.23 -10.26
CA GLN A 391 -31.66 39.62 -9.87
C GLN A 391 -32.87 40.54 -10.08
N ILE A 392 -32.69 41.85 -9.88
CA ILE A 392 -33.72 42.88 -10.13
C ILE A 392 -34.11 42.96 -11.62
N LEU A 393 -33.22 42.59 -12.55
CA LEU A 393 -33.50 42.61 -13.98
C LEU A 393 -34.32 41.41 -14.46
N LEU A 394 -34.39 40.33 -13.68
CA LEU A 394 -35.04 39.07 -14.10
C LEU A 394 -36.54 39.23 -14.47
N PRO A 395 -37.37 39.97 -13.69
CA PRO A 395 -38.78 40.20 -14.06
C PRO A 395 -38.93 40.95 -15.39
N LEU A 396 -38.04 41.92 -15.66
CA LEU A 396 -38.02 42.66 -16.91
C LEU A 396 -37.63 41.75 -18.09
N ALA A 397 -36.55 40.99 -17.93
CA ALA A 397 -36.11 40.03 -18.95
C ALA A 397 -37.20 39.00 -19.29
N ASN A 398 -37.92 38.49 -18.29
CA ASN A 398 -39.03 37.55 -18.49
C ASN A 398 -40.19 38.17 -19.30
N ARG A 399 -40.45 39.48 -19.16
CA ARG A 399 -41.50 40.19 -19.91
C ARG A 399 -41.06 40.60 -21.31
N LEU A 400 -39.81 41.03 -21.48
CA LEU A 400 -39.30 41.59 -22.72
C LEU A 400 -38.83 40.53 -23.71
N ASN A 401 -38.17 39.46 -23.25
CA ASN A 401 -37.63 38.43 -24.17
C ASN A 401 -38.67 37.78 -25.11
N PRO A 402 -39.92 37.51 -24.69
CA PRO A 402 -40.95 37.01 -25.60
C PRO A 402 -41.33 37.99 -26.73
N LEU A 403 -41.23 39.31 -26.49
CA LEU A 403 -41.64 40.34 -27.44
C LEU A 403 -40.72 40.40 -28.67
N GLU A 404 -39.45 39.97 -28.54
CA GLU A 404 -38.50 39.85 -29.65
C GLU A 404 -39.07 39.02 -30.81
N LYS A 405 -39.94 38.04 -30.52
CA LYS A 405 -40.52 37.16 -31.54
C LYS A 405 -41.71 37.78 -32.27
N LEU A 406 -42.26 38.90 -31.78
CA LEU A 406 -43.41 39.56 -32.40
C LEU A 406 -42.99 40.26 -33.69
N TYR A 407 -43.73 40.03 -34.78
CA TYR A 407 -43.42 40.57 -36.10
C TYR A 407 -43.35 42.11 -36.09
N ALA A 408 -44.35 42.79 -35.52
CA ALA A 408 -44.37 44.24 -35.42
C ALA A 408 -43.16 44.81 -34.64
N TRP A 409 -42.71 44.09 -33.61
CA TRP A 409 -41.56 44.50 -32.82
C TRP A 409 -40.23 44.28 -33.56
N LYS A 410 -40.11 43.19 -34.33
CA LYS A 410 -38.97 42.99 -35.23
C LYS A 410 -38.88 44.08 -36.30
N THR A 411 -40.01 44.47 -36.88
CA THR A 411 -40.07 45.56 -37.87
C THR A 411 -39.62 46.89 -37.24
N PHE A 412 -40.15 47.23 -36.06
CA PHE A 412 -39.76 48.44 -35.31
C PHE A 412 -38.26 48.47 -34.95
N LEU A 413 -37.71 47.36 -34.47
CA LEU A 413 -36.27 47.27 -34.14
C LEU A 413 -35.38 47.33 -35.38
N ALA A 414 -35.82 46.79 -36.52
CA ALA A 414 -35.07 46.85 -37.77
C ALA A 414 -35.01 48.30 -38.30
N GLU A 415 -36.14 49.01 -38.30
CA GLU A 415 -36.25 50.40 -38.76
C GLU A 415 -35.42 51.37 -37.89
N ASN A 416 -35.44 51.20 -36.56
CA ASN A 416 -34.66 52.04 -35.64
C ASN A 416 -33.18 51.68 -35.53
N ARG A 417 -32.76 50.49 -35.99
CA ARG A 417 -31.32 50.15 -36.11
C ARG A 417 -30.70 50.74 -37.37
N THR A 418 -31.46 50.95 -38.43
CA THR A 418 -30.97 51.59 -39.67
C THR A 418 -30.73 53.09 -39.53
N ASP A 419 -31.51 53.80 -38.71
CA ASP A 419 -31.40 55.26 -38.56
C ASP A 419 -30.17 55.75 -37.76
N ASN A 420 -29.51 54.87 -36.99
CA ASN A 420 -28.32 55.23 -36.21
C ASN A 420 -26.99 55.15 -37.00
N THR A 421 -27.02 54.80 -38.29
CA THR A 421 -25.81 54.71 -39.13
C THR A 421 -25.61 55.94 -40.04
N THR A 422 -26.53 56.90 -40.03
CA THR A 422 -26.60 57.95 -41.08
C THR A 422 -26.31 59.37 -40.60
N ASN A 423 -25.57 59.56 -39.51
CA ASN A 423 -25.13 60.89 -39.08
C ASN A 423 -23.67 60.89 -38.62
N LEU A 424 -22.74 60.89 -39.59
CA LEU A 424 -21.46 61.56 -39.44
C LEU A 424 -21.50 62.84 -40.31
N PRO A 425 -21.29 64.05 -39.75
CA PRO A 425 -21.25 65.27 -40.54
C PRO A 425 -19.95 65.34 -41.32
N THR A 426 -20.10 65.47 -42.63
CA THR A 426 -19.10 66.05 -43.54
C THR A 426 -18.72 67.44 -43.07
N THR A 427 -17.44 67.66 -42.78
CA THR A 427 -16.81 68.97 -42.92
C THR A 427 -15.48 68.84 -43.67
N THR A 428 -15.35 69.71 -44.65
CA THR A 428 -14.36 69.81 -45.72
C THR A 428 -13.11 70.56 -45.28
N ASP A 429 -11.93 70.25 -45.85
CA ASP A 429 -11.20 71.14 -46.78
C ASP A 429 -9.71 70.83 -46.90
N SER A 430 -9.25 70.77 -48.16
CA SER A 430 -7.93 71.20 -48.72
C SER A 430 -7.40 70.24 -49.82
N PRO A 431 -6.66 70.72 -50.84
CA PRO A 431 -7.13 70.80 -52.24
C PRO A 431 -6.41 69.82 -53.19
N PRO A 432 -6.76 69.78 -54.49
CA PRO A 432 -6.36 68.69 -55.39
C PRO A 432 -5.04 68.94 -56.10
N ARG A 433 -4.29 67.86 -56.39
CA ARG A 433 -3.54 67.54 -57.64
C ARG A 433 -2.50 66.42 -57.39
N PRO A 434 -1.97 65.76 -58.43
CA PRO A 434 -2.56 65.43 -59.74
C PRO A 434 -2.44 63.93 -60.05
N ILE A 435 -3.17 63.52 -61.09
CA ILE A 435 -3.02 62.24 -61.78
C ILE A 435 -1.66 62.22 -62.48
N THR A 436 -0.93 61.12 -62.33
CA THR A 436 -0.04 60.61 -63.37
C THR A 436 -0.27 59.11 -63.50
N ASP A 437 -0.75 58.74 -64.69
CA ASP A 437 -0.65 57.41 -65.27
C ASP A 437 0.80 56.92 -65.18
N ASP A 438 1.02 55.67 -64.82
CA ASP A 438 1.58 54.72 -65.78
C ASP A 438 1.59 53.30 -65.19
N GLU A 439 1.28 52.36 -66.09
CA GLU A 439 1.94 51.06 -66.28
C GLU A 439 2.36 50.25 -65.05
N SER A 440 2.17 48.93 -64.98
CA SER A 440 1.79 47.89 -65.91
C SER A 440 2.20 46.58 -65.20
N LEU A 441 1.64 45.45 -65.64
CA LEU A 441 2.18 44.09 -65.46
C LEU A 441 2.11 43.53 -64.02
N LEU A 442 1.87 42.25 -63.76
CA LEU A 442 1.51 41.04 -64.49
C LEU A 442 1.61 39.94 -63.41
N TYR A 443 0.80 38.88 -63.55
CA TYR A 443 1.07 37.51 -63.07
C TYR A 443 1.19 37.28 -61.54
N ASP A 444 0.82 36.14 -60.97
CA ASP A 444 0.33 34.87 -61.50
C ASP A 444 -0.46 34.15 -60.40
N ASP A 445 -1.26 33.21 -60.87
CA ASP A 445 -1.96 32.18 -60.13
C ASP A 445 -1.03 31.22 -59.36
N SER A 446 -1.68 30.45 -58.48
CA SER A 446 -1.39 29.05 -58.10
C SER A 446 -0.36 28.76 -57.00
N GLN A 447 -0.87 28.45 -55.79
CA GLN A 447 -1.09 27.07 -55.33
C GLN A 447 -2.10 27.01 -54.19
#